data_AF-A0A2M9U050-F1
#
_entry.id   AF-A0A2M9U050-F1
#
_cell.length_a   1.000
_cell.length_b   1.000
_cell.length_c   1.000
_cell.angle_alpha   90.00
_cell.angle_beta   90.00
_cell.angle_gamma   90.00
#
_symmetry.space_group_name_H-M   'P 1'
#
loop_
_entity.id
_entity.type
_entity.pdbx_description
1 polymer ?
#
loop_
_entity_poly.entity_id
_entity_poly.type
_entity_poly.pdbx_seq_one_letter_code
_entity_poly.pdbx_strand_id
1 'polypeptide(L)' 'MSLVQSVNLFYANDQDIASVQFLYSNGDKRQLNNLEAIKFMELVETESKRTDIDFTDPDGVRQYVANTYFH' A
#
# COMPACT_ATOMS: atom_id res chain seq x y z
N MET A 1 3.52 -2.60 17.18
CA MET A 1 2.87 -2.16 15.93
C MET A 1 2.41 -3.41 15.20
N SER A 2 1.13 -3.47 14.84
CA SER A 2 0.56 -4.61 14.11
C SER A 2 1.00 -4.54 12.64
N LEU A 3 1.28 -5.69 12.03
CA LEU A 3 1.66 -5.74 10.62
C LEU A 3 0.43 -5.56 9.73
N VAL A 4 0.60 -4.83 8.64
CA VAL A 4 -0.41 -4.69 7.58
C VAL A 4 -0.57 -6.05 6.91
N GLN A 5 -1.76 -6.62 7.04
CA GLN A 5 -2.18 -7.89 6.46
C GLN A 5 -2.73 -7.71 5.05
N SER A 6 -3.36 -6.58 4.73
CA SER A 6 -3.88 -6.34 3.37
C SER A 6 -3.98 -4.84 3.10
N VAL A 7 -3.85 -4.47 1.82
CA VAL A 7 -4.00 -3.09 1.36
C VAL A 7 -5.16 -3.02 0.37
N ASN A 8 -6.18 -2.24 0.70
CA ASN A 8 -7.30 -1.98 -0.17
C ASN A 8 -7.11 -0.62 -0.86
N LEU A 9 -7.19 -0.61 -2.18
CA LEU A 9 -7.15 0.60 -2.98
C LEU A 9 -8.57 0.96 -3.41
N PHE A 10 -9.00 2.17 -3.06
CA PHE A 10 -10.27 2.73 -3.50
C PHE A 10 -9.99 3.74 -4.59
N TYR A 11 -10.53 3.49 -5.78
CA TYR A 11 -10.44 4.38 -6.92
C TYR A 11 -11.71 5.21 -7.00
N ALA A 12 -11.60 6.54 -7.09
CA ALA A 12 -12.76 7.43 -7.22
C ALA A 12 -13.31 7.38 -8.64
N ASN A 13 -12.42 7.18 -9.63
CA ASN A 13 -12.67 7.01 -11.05
C ASN A 13 -11.55 6.12 -11.64
N ASP A 14 -11.67 5.72 -12.92
CA ASP A 14 -10.73 4.83 -13.64
C ASP A 14 -9.23 5.20 -13.56
N GLN A 15 -8.86 6.40 -13.10
CA GLN A 15 -7.47 6.86 -13.05
C GLN A 15 -7.06 7.58 -11.76
N ASP A 16 -7.96 7.77 -10.78
CA ASP A 16 -7.67 8.53 -9.56
C ASP A 16 -7.89 7.67 -8.32
N ILE A 17 -6.81 7.47 -7.55
CA ILE A 17 -6.88 6.80 -6.25
C ILE A 17 -7.55 7.75 -5.28
N ALA A 18 -8.79 7.40 -4.89
CA ALA A 18 -9.55 8.14 -3.90
C ALA A 18 -8.93 8.00 -2.50
N SER A 19 -8.50 6.78 -2.17
CA SER A 19 -8.07 6.42 -0.82
C SER A 19 -7.37 5.07 -0.79
N VAL A 20 -6.41 4.92 0.10
CA VAL A 20 -5.75 3.64 0.42
C VAL A 20 -6.16 3.27 1.85
N GLN A 21 -6.52 2.02 2.09
CA GLN A 21 -6.82 1.51 3.43
C GLN A 21 -5.95 0.32 3.76
N PHE A 22 -5.30 0.37 4.91
CA PHE A 22 -4.57 -0.75 5.48
C PHE A 22 -5.47 -1.54 6.42
N LEU A 23 -5.49 -2.85 6.23
CA LEU A 23 -6.04 -3.81 7.18
C LEU A 23 -4.87 -4.44 7.93
N TYR A 24 -4.83 -4.27 9.24
CA TYR A 24 -3.81 -4.84 10.09
C TYR A 24 -4.21 -6.25 10.56
N SER A 25 -3.22 -7.06 10.90
CA SER A 25 -3.40 -8.45 11.33
C SER A 25 -4.23 -8.60 12.62
N ASN A 26 -4.34 -7.53 13.40
CA ASN A 26 -5.16 -7.47 14.62
C ASN A 26 -6.62 -7.03 14.35
N GLY A 27 -6.99 -6.82 13.08
CA GLY A 27 -8.32 -6.38 12.66
C GLY A 27 -8.51 -4.86 12.60
N ASP A 28 -7.51 -4.08 13.01
CA ASP A 28 -7.56 -2.63 12.88
C ASP A 28 -7.51 -2.20 11.41
N LYS A 29 -8.11 -1.05 11.13
CA LYS A 29 -8.12 -0.43 9.80
C LYS A 29 -7.62 0.99 9.88
N ARG A 30 -6.68 1.37 9.02
CA ARG A 30 -6.22 2.75 8.85
C ARG A 30 -6.44 3.18 7.42
N GLN A 31 -7.20 4.24 7.24
CA GLN A 31 -7.32 4.90 5.94
C GLN A 31 -6.25 5.97 5.83
N LEU A 32 -5.46 5.92 4.75
CA LEU A 32 -4.50 6.94 4.42
C LEU A 32 -5.22 8.18 3.91
N ASN A 33 -4.72 9.35 4.31
CA ASN A 33 -5.13 10.61 3.69
C ASN A 33 -4.58 10.73 2.25
N ASN A 34 -5.05 11.71 1.48
CA ASN A 34 -4.65 11.84 0.06
C ASN A 34 -3.13 11.96 -0.14
N LEU A 35 -2.42 12.70 0.72
CA LEU A 35 -0.96 12.86 0.59
C LEU A 35 -0.23 11.56 0.91
N GLU A 36 -0.65 10.85 1.97
CA GLU A 36 -0.11 9.53 2.32
C GLU A 36 -0.40 8.51 1.21
N ALA A 37 -1.61 8.54 0.63
CA ALA A 37 -2.02 7.65 -0.46
C ALA A 37 -1.19 7.87 -1.73
N ILE A 38 -0.95 9.12 -2.13
CA ILE A 38 -0.08 9.46 -3.27
C ILE A 38 1.34 8.93 -3.01
N LYS A 39 1.90 9.27 -1.85
CA LYS A 39 3.25 8.82 -1.47
C LYS A 39 3.36 7.30 -1.43
N PHE A 40 2.31 6.63 -0.93
CA PHE A 40 2.26 5.17 -0.90
C PHE A 40 2.34 4.58 -2.31
N MET A 41 1.60 5.15 -3.26
CA MET A 41 1.59 4.66 -4.65
C MET A 41 2.91 4.92 -5.37
N GLU A 42 3.54 6.08 -5.14
CA GLU A 42 4.89 6.36 -5.67
C GLU A 42 5.92 5.35 -5.14
N LEU A 43 5.84 5.00 -3.85
CA LEU A 43 6.71 3.99 -3.24
C LEU A 43 6.42 2.59 -3.77
N VAL A 44 5.14 2.22 -3.95
CA VAL A 44 4.76 0.94 -4.56
C VAL A 44 5.30 0.84 -5.98
N GLU A 45 5.18 1.89 -6.79
CA GLU A 45 5.72 1.89 -8.15
C GLU A 45 7.26 1.80 -8.14
N THR A 46 7.92 2.50 -7.23
CA THR A 46 9.38 2.49 -7.09
C THR A 46 9.90 1.12 -6.67
N GLU A 47 9.30 0.52 -5.64
CA GLU A 47 9.70 -0.80 -5.14
C GLU A 47 9.32 -1.90 -6.13
N SER A 48 8.19 -1.79 -6.85
CA SER A 48 7.81 -2.75 -7.90
C SER A 48 8.78 -2.79 -9.08
N LYS A 49 9.55 -1.72 -9.30
CA LYS A 49 10.57 -1.66 -10.36
C LYS A 49 11.93 -2.19 -9.91
N ARG A 50 12.10 -2.53 -8.63
CA ARG A 50 13.36 -3.10 -8.14
C ARG A 50 13.53 -4.51 -8.69
N THR A 51 14.68 -4.76 -9.31
CA THR A 51 15.06 -6.08 -9.82
C THR A 51 15.68 -6.98 -8.76
N ASP A 52 15.95 -6.42 -7.56
CA ASP A 52 16.55 -7.10 -6.41
C ASP A 52 15.50 -7.88 -5.58
N ILE A 53 14.21 -7.57 -5.75
CA ILE A 53 13.11 -8.22 -5.05
C ILE A 53 12.11 -8.69 -6.10
N ASP A 54 11.94 -10.00 -6.22
CA ASP A 54 10.99 -10.59 -7.17
C ASP A 54 9.58 -10.53 -6.58
N PHE A 55 8.88 -9.44 -6.86
CA PHE A 55 7.47 -9.32 -6.52
C PHE A 55 6.63 -10.04 -7.58
N THR A 56 6.33 -11.31 -7.33
CA THR A 56 5.44 -12.11 -8.20
C THR A 56 3.99 -11.63 -8.21
N ASP A 57 3.62 -10.77 -7.26
CA ASP A 57 2.25 -10.29 -7.06
C ASP A 57 2.22 -8.81 -6.60
N PRO A 58 1.33 -7.97 -7.17
CA PRO A 58 1.23 -6.56 -6.82
C PRO A 58 0.79 -6.30 -5.37
N ASP A 59 0.07 -7.22 -4.72
CA ASP A 59 -0.28 -7.08 -3.30
C ASP A 59 0.92 -7.35 -2.38
N GLY A 60 1.88 -8.17 -2.83
CA GLY A 60 3.16 -8.35 -2.14
C GLY A 60 3.97 -7.06 -2.02
N VAL A 61 4.07 -6.29 -3.12
CA VAL A 61 4.72 -4.96 -3.10
C VAL A 61 4.02 -4.02 -2.14
N ARG A 62 2.68 -3.98 -2.20
CA ARG A 62 1.86 -3.07 -1.38
C ARG A 62 2.00 -3.39 0.10
N GLN A 63 1.94 -4.65 0.49
CA GLN A 63 2.19 -5.06 1.88
C GLN A 63 3.60 -4.73 2.33
N TYR A 64 4.60 -4.98 1.48
CA TYR A 64 5.99 -4.66 1.79
C TYR A 64 6.17 -3.16 2.03
N VAL A 65 5.65 -2.31 1.14
CA VAL A 65 5.71 -0.85 1.29
C VAL A 65 4.94 -0.38 2.52
N ALA A 66 3.73 -0.91 2.75
CA ALA A 66 2.88 -0.50 3.87
C ALA A 66 3.56 -0.81 5.22
N ASN A 67 4.16 -1.99 5.34
CA ASN A 67 4.94 -2.34 6.53
C ASN A 67 6.21 -1.47 6.57
N THR A 68 7.06 -1.47 5.54
CA THR A 68 8.36 -0.77 5.58
C THR A 68 8.28 0.74 5.85
N TYR A 69 7.28 1.44 5.29
CA TYR A 69 7.24 2.91 5.28
C TYR A 69 6.09 3.54 6.09
N PHE A 70 5.06 2.78 6.50
CA PHE A 70 3.83 3.33 7.10
C PHE A 70 3.41 2.70 8.45
N HIS A 71 4.36 2.08 9.18
CA HIS A 71 4.17 1.48 10.52
C HIS A 71 3.46 2.38 11.56
#